data_AF-A0AA91TCU0-F1
#
_entry.id   AF-A0AA91TCU0-F1
#
_cell.length_a   1.000
_cell.length_b   1.000
_cell.length_c   1.000
_cell.angle_alpha   90.00
_cell.angle_beta   90.00
_cell.angle_gamma   90.00
#
_symmetry.space_group_name_H-M   'P 1'
#
loop_
_entity.id
_entity.type
_entity.pdbx_description
1 polymer ?
#
loop_
_entity_poly.entity_id
_entity_poly.type
_entity_poly.pdbx_seq_one_letter_code
_entity_poly.pdbx_strand_id
1 'polypeptide(L)'
;MKKKERQGHRENQITFVNPYNFISLGEKCNRTKWHEIKGRTLTGVIECTLETKTPIFIPNSASMDALEQKNDVKGGAKTLEFYSYPPVVEHSLSPSLADPVIPASELRGVIRSAYEAVTDSCLSTVCVDKVLYSRISKPGKPGILKKTAEGYCIQPAKKYRVLLSQTDGIQEGERVRFQVIGRDKARIVADGSVDDVKEGYFHRGEYFPKKRYEAIFTETGKPIPLPQHFDAIEYLRKVLYLYQKENKLNRETNHNEYAHYKLEEGKPILVYYHEYNGNYYLSPACISKIVFHNTLKDILDGQGGYSPCVGEEVCPACALFGMVGRNHSFASRLRFTDGRVIKEENVKEFFESPKVLSMLSSPKLSAMEFYLEPPSQADWWTYDYAERKSGIDKYYKPRLRGRKFYWHSRQMKWRNYDPNQPLSSLECIIRPVKKGVSFSFRIFFEGISEAELKCLLWTLNIGDNENENCHKIGMGKPLGLGSVKIKVDRVKTREFVLCNDTVEYRETEKEYSIEEIERQIDKTKKNIAQFLKITKLDNGIENISYPRVAKNDDKGYTWFVENRKGGKIKQSLPHILDDDITLKG
;
A
#
# COMPACT_ATOMS: atom_id res chain seq x y z
N MET A 1 -4.00 13.34 59.64
CA MET A 1 -3.21 13.45 58.39
C MET A 1 -3.39 12.17 57.58
N LYS A 2 -4.27 12.18 56.57
CA LYS A 2 -4.56 11.02 55.72
C LYS A 2 -3.56 10.96 54.56
N LYS A 3 -2.81 9.85 54.47
CA LYS A 3 -2.01 9.46 53.29
C LYS A 3 -2.97 9.30 52.10
N LYS A 4 -2.86 10.17 51.10
CA LYS A 4 -3.44 9.93 49.77
C LYS A 4 -2.53 8.96 49.03
N GLU A 5 -2.96 7.71 48.94
CA GLU A 5 -2.44 6.77 47.95
C GLU A 5 -2.67 7.35 46.56
N ARG A 6 -1.58 7.56 45.81
CA ARG A 6 -1.64 7.80 44.38
C ARG A 6 -2.02 6.48 43.72
N GLN A 7 -3.32 6.24 43.57
CA GLN A 7 -3.82 5.30 42.55
C GLN A 7 -3.39 5.86 41.19
N GLY A 8 -2.29 5.33 40.65
CA GLY A 8 -1.97 5.51 39.25
C GLY A 8 -3.12 4.94 38.42
N HIS A 9 -3.74 5.78 37.60
CA HIS A 9 -4.55 5.31 36.48
C HIS A 9 -3.67 4.37 35.64
N ARG A 10 -3.84 3.06 35.80
CA ARG A 10 -3.55 2.11 34.72
C ARG A 10 -4.63 2.36 33.68
N GLU A 11 -4.36 3.23 32.71
CA GLU A 11 -5.15 3.28 31.49
C GLU A 11 -5.20 1.85 30.93
N ASN A 12 -6.42 1.29 30.79
CA ASN A 12 -6.62 -0.06 30.28
C ASN A 12 -5.97 -0.16 28.90
N GLN A 13 -4.87 -0.90 28.80
CA GLN A 13 -4.17 -1.15 27.54
C GLN A 13 -5.15 -1.80 26.56
N ILE A 14 -5.45 -1.11 25.47
CA ILE A 14 -6.38 -1.64 24.46
C ILE A 14 -5.67 -2.66 23.57
N THR A 15 -6.42 -3.62 23.06
CA THR A 15 -5.95 -4.54 22.01
C THR A 15 -6.83 -4.43 20.77
N PHE A 16 -6.25 -4.72 19.62
CA PHE A 16 -6.94 -4.74 18.34
C PHE A 16 -6.28 -5.70 17.36
N VAL A 17 -7.02 -6.12 16.33
CA VAL A 17 -6.47 -6.86 15.19
C VAL A 17 -6.43 -5.94 13.98
N ASN A 18 -5.27 -5.83 13.32
CA ASN A 18 -5.18 -5.00 12.12
C ASN A 18 -6.08 -5.57 11.01
N PRO A 19 -6.80 -4.74 10.22
CA PRO A 19 -7.87 -5.23 9.33
C PRO A 19 -7.40 -6.08 8.16
N TYR A 20 -6.10 -6.07 7.89
CA TYR A 20 -5.49 -6.90 6.88
C TYR A 20 -4.25 -7.58 7.41
N ASN A 21 -3.86 -8.64 6.74
CA ASN A 21 -2.57 -9.28 6.90
C ASN A 21 -2.03 -9.67 5.52
N PHE A 22 -0.89 -10.37 5.50
CA PHE A 22 -0.22 -10.75 4.27
C PHE A 22 -0.12 -12.26 4.16
N ILE A 23 -0.64 -12.81 3.06
CA ILE A 23 -0.35 -14.17 2.65
C ILE A 23 1.08 -14.19 2.13
N SER A 24 1.91 -15.00 2.77
CA SER A 24 3.32 -15.13 2.45
C SER A 24 3.55 -15.54 1.00
N LEU A 25 4.67 -15.10 0.45
CA LEU A 25 5.15 -15.58 -0.84
C LEU A 25 5.78 -16.96 -0.61
N GLY A 26 5.49 -17.93 -1.47
CA GLY A 26 6.20 -19.21 -1.51
C GLY A 26 7.67 -19.06 -1.92
N GLU A 27 8.35 -20.16 -2.20
CA GLU A 27 9.79 -20.17 -2.48
C GLU A 27 10.17 -19.38 -3.74
N LYS A 28 9.38 -19.51 -4.82
CA LYS A 28 9.63 -18.83 -6.09
C LYS A 28 8.34 -18.63 -6.88
N CYS A 29 8.33 -17.58 -7.70
CA CYS A 29 7.33 -17.39 -8.72
C CYS A 29 7.66 -18.26 -9.94
N ASN A 30 6.91 -19.35 -10.13
CA ASN A 30 7.11 -20.23 -11.27
C ASN A 30 6.68 -19.52 -12.56
N ARG A 31 7.56 -19.54 -13.56
CA ARG A 31 7.29 -18.98 -14.89
C ARG A 31 7.53 -20.02 -15.97
N THR A 32 6.74 -19.93 -17.02
CA THR A 32 6.86 -20.77 -18.21
C THR A 32 6.63 -19.88 -19.42
N LYS A 33 7.33 -20.15 -20.52
CA LYS A 33 7.07 -19.44 -21.77
C LYS A 33 5.62 -19.62 -22.18
N TRP A 34 4.96 -18.52 -22.52
CA TRP A 34 3.54 -18.49 -22.85
C TRP A 34 3.10 -19.55 -23.86
N HIS A 35 3.91 -19.77 -24.90
CA HIS A 35 3.65 -20.71 -26.00
C HIS A 35 3.97 -22.18 -25.65
N GLU A 36 4.69 -22.46 -24.56
CA GLU A 36 5.03 -23.82 -24.13
C GLU A 36 3.99 -24.44 -23.19
N ILE A 37 2.96 -23.68 -22.80
CA ILE A 37 1.88 -24.17 -21.93
C ILE A 37 1.00 -25.15 -22.72
N LYS A 38 1.16 -26.44 -22.42
CA LYS A 38 0.48 -27.54 -23.10
C LYS A 38 -0.96 -27.77 -22.62
N GLY A 39 -1.71 -28.56 -23.37
CA GLY A 39 -3.03 -29.06 -22.96
C GLY A 39 -4.16 -28.02 -23.01
N ARG A 40 -3.91 -26.87 -23.64
CA ARG A 40 -4.84 -25.74 -23.76
C ARG A 40 -5.88 -25.94 -24.87
N THR A 41 -6.80 -26.86 -24.64
CA THR A 41 -7.82 -27.25 -25.62
C THR A 41 -9.23 -26.87 -25.19
N LEU A 42 -9.46 -26.54 -23.92
CA LEU A 42 -10.79 -26.32 -23.39
C LEU A 42 -11.26 -24.89 -23.62
N THR A 43 -12.45 -24.77 -24.20
CA THR A 43 -13.19 -23.52 -24.35
C THR A 43 -14.59 -23.74 -23.80
N GLY A 44 -15.20 -22.73 -23.17
CA GLY A 44 -16.45 -22.96 -22.45
C GLY A 44 -16.92 -21.80 -21.60
N VAL A 45 -17.85 -22.12 -20.70
CA VAL A 45 -18.45 -21.18 -19.75
C VAL A 45 -18.59 -21.82 -18.37
N ILE A 46 -18.33 -21.02 -17.34
CA ILE A 46 -18.64 -21.32 -15.95
C ILE A 46 -19.80 -20.41 -15.54
N GLU A 47 -20.89 -20.99 -15.05
CA GLU A 47 -22.03 -20.28 -14.48
C GLU A 47 -21.83 -20.23 -12.96
N CYS A 48 -21.96 -19.03 -12.38
CA CYS A 48 -21.70 -18.81 -10.96
C CYS A 48 -22.78 -17.96 -10.29
N THR A 49 -23.00 -18.26 -9.02
CA THR A 49 -23.81 -17.46 -8.10
C THR A 49 -22.92 -16.84 -7.03
N LEU A 50 -23.10 -15.55 -6.78
CA LEU A 50 -22.44 -14.80 -5.71
C LEU A 50 -23.48 -14.38 -4.67
N GLU A 51 -23.30 -14.78 -3.41
CA GLU A 51 -24.14 -14.37 -2.29
C GLU A 51 -23.38 -13.41 -1.36
N THR A 52 -24.02 -12.30 -1.00
CA THR A 52 -23.48 -11.33 -0.04
C THR A 52 -23.59 -11.87 1.40
N LYS A 53 -22.45 -12.14 2.04
CA LYS A 53 -22.40 -12.63 3.44
C LYS A 53 -22.28 -11.50 4.46
N THR A 54 -21.78 -10.35 4.03
CA THR A 54 -21.92 -9.06 4.71
C THR A 54 -22.37 -8.01 3.69
N PRO A 55 -22.88 -6.85 4.13
CA PRO A 55 -23.21 -5.78 3.20
C PRO A 55 -22.02 -5.40 2.33
N ILE A 56 -22.28 -5.08 1.07
CA ILE A 56 -21.24 -4.74 0.08
C ILE A 56 -21.45 -3.33 -0.45
N PHE A 57 -20.35 -2.65 -0.80
CA PHE A 57 -20.42 -1.36 -1.43
C PHE A 57 -19.38 -1.22 -2.55
N ILE A 58 -19.85 -1.02 -3.78
CA ILE A 58 -19.03 -0.74 -4.96
C ILE A 58 -19.51 0.61 -5.47
N PRO A 59 -18.70 1.67 -5.39
CA PRO A 59 -19.17 3.02 -5.70
C PRO A 59 -19.48 3.17 -7.20
N ASN A 60 -20.58 3.86 -7.51
CA ASN A 60 -20.82 4.36 -8.85
C ASN A 60 -19.93 5.60 -9.12
N SER A 61 -18.80 5.40 -9.80
CA SER A 61 -17.84 6.46 -10.07
C SER A 61 -18.34 7.53 -11.05
N ALA A 62 -19.44 7.26 -11.78
CA ALA A 62 -20.03 8.22 -12.72
C ALA A 62 -20.90 9.29 -12.01
N SER A 63 -21.28 9.08 -10.75
CA SER A 63 -22.12 10.01 -9.98
C SER A 63 -21.56 10.21 -8.58
N MET A 64 -20.60 11.14 -8.46
CA MET A 64 -20.16 11.67 -7.19
C MET A 64 -21.14 12.80 -6.84
N ASP A 65 -21.93 12.65 -5.76
CA ASP A 65 -23.10 13.49 -5.37
C ASP A 65 -24.48 12.88 -5.68
N ALA A 66 -24.60 11.55 -5.67
CA ALA A 66 -25.77 10.84 -6.13
C ALA A 66 -26.99 10.81 -5.18
N LEU A 67 -26.84 11.05 -3.87
CA LEU A 67 -27.99 11.35 -3.00
C LEU A 67 -28.31 12.84 -3.14
N GLU A 68 -29.45 13.16 -3.75
CA GLU A 68 -29.95 14.51 -4.07
C GLU A 68 -30.28 15.39 -2.84
N GLN A 69 -29.34 15.55 -1.92
CA GLN A 69 -29.46 16.49 -0.80
C GLN A 69 -28.22 17.36 -0.68
N LYS A 70 -27.83 18.03 -1.79
CA LYS A 70 -26.74 19.02 -1.79
C LYS A 70 -26.98 20.17 -0.81
N ASN A 71 -28.23 20.46 -0.47
CA ASN A 71 -28.57 21.58 0.42
C ASN A 71 -28.55 21.23 1.91
N ASP A 72 -28.45 19.96 2.31
CA ASP A 72 -28.55 19.54 3.73
C ASP A 72 -27.30 18.88 4.31
N VAL A 73 -26.31 18.46 3.49
CA VAL A 73 -25.07 17.86 4.03
C VAL A 73 -24.10 18.94 4.50
N LYS A 74 -24.22 19.34 5.78
CA LYS A 74 -23.25 20.20 6.45
C LYS A 74 -21.86 19.55 6.45
N GLY A 75 -20.88 20.18 5.77
CA GLY A 75 -19.46 19.80 5.84
C GLY A 75 -18.82 19.25 4.56
N GLY A 76 -19.54 19.21 3.42
CA GLY A 76 -18.95 18.86 2.12
C GLY A 76 -18.52 17.40 1.96
N ALA A 77 -19.15 16.49 2.74
CA ALA A 77 -18.94 15.05 2.63
C ALA A 77 -19.40 14.51 1.28
N LYS A 78 -18.69 13.51 0.76
CA LYS A 78 -19.05 12.86 -0.51
C LYS A 78 -20.21 11.90 -0.31
N THR A 79 -21.03 11.81 -1.34
CA THR A 79 -22.24 11.02 -1.34
C THR A 79 -22.20 10.06 -2.52
N LEU A 80 -22.22 8.76 -2.25
CA LEU A 80 -21.96 7.71 -3.25
C LEU A 80 -23.07 6.66 -3.24
N GLU A 81 -23.62 6.39 -4.42
CA GLU A 81 -24.51 5.25 -4.65
C GLU A 81 -23.73 3.99 -5.00
N PHE A 82 -24.38 2.84 -4.79
CA PHE A 82 -23.87 1.57 -5.30
C PHE A 82 -23.90 1.58 -6.83
N TYR A 83 -22.96 0.87 -7.45
CA TYR A 83 -22.88 0.75 -8.90
C TYR A 83 -24.14 0.11 -9.49
N SER A 84 -24.73 0.79 -10.46
CA SER A 84 -25.88 0.34 -11.24
C SER A 84 -25.77 0.92 -12.64
N TYR A 85 -26.45 0.31 -13.60
CA TYR A 85 -26.61 0.93 -14.91
C TYR A 85 -27.69 2.01 -14.84
N PRO A 86 -27.50 3.18 -15.48
CA PRO A 86 -28.55 4.17 -15.55
C PRO A 86 -29.78 3.59 -16.25
N PRO A 87 -31.01 3.91 -15.79
CA PRO A 87 -32.20 3.51 -16.52
C PRO A 87 -32.19 4.13 -17.92
N VAL A 88 -32.53 3.34 -18.93
CA VAL A 88 -32.50 3.71 -20.37
C VAL A 88 -33.64 4.69 -20.74
N VAL A 89 -34.48 5.10 -19.79
CA VAL A 89 -35.63 5.95 -20.06
C VAL A 89 -35.24 7.42 -19.99
N GLU A 90 -35.17 8.07 -21.16
CA GLU A 90 -35.16 9.51 -21.30
C GLU A 90 -36.35 10.12 -20.52
N HIS A 91 -36.08 11.19 -19.77
CA HIS A 91 -37.07 12.07 -19.15
C HIS A 91 -37.80 11.62 -17.88
N SER A 92 -37.06 11.24 -16.84
CA SER A 92 -37.49 11.64 -15.48
C SER A 92 -36.32 12.09 -14.62
N LEU A 93 -36.37 13.35 -14.21
CA LEU A 93 -35.49 13.98 -13.21
C LEU A 93 -35.80 13.47 -11.79
N SER A 94 -35.99 12.16 -11.64
CA SER A 94 -36.14 11.50 -10.35
C SER A 94 -35.13 10.36 -10.27
N PRO A 95 -34.23 10.33 -9.29
CA PRO A 95 -33.27 9.25 -9.11
C PRO A 95 -34.01 8.01 -8.60
N SER A 96 -34.70 7.31 -9.50
CA SER A 96 -35.21 5.98 -9.18
C SER A 96 -34.03 5.07 -8.94
N LEU A 97 -33.98 4.46 -7.76
CA LEU A 97 -33.00 3.43 -7.42
C LEU A 97 -33.04 2.34 -8.49
N ALA A 98 -31.87 1.99 -9.05
CA ALA A 98 -31.73 0.96 -10.06
C ALA A 98 -31.13 -0.32 -9.46
N ASP A 99 -31.32 -1.45 -10.15
CA ASP A 99 -30.79 -2.73 -9.69
C ASP A 99 -29.28 -2.65 -9.47
N PRO A 100 -28.78 -3.14 -8.32
CA PRO A 100 -27.36 -3.17 -8.07
C PRO A 100 -26.68 -4.11 -9.06
N VAL A 101 -25.50 -3.70 -9.52
CA VAL A 101 -24.66 -4.50 -10.41
C VAL A 101 -23.27 -4.63 -9.82
N ILE A 102 -22.71 -5.84 -9.86
CA ILE A 102 -21.29 -6.05 -9.54
C ILE A 102 -20.52 -6.03 -10.86
N PRO A 103 -19.66 -5.03 -11.11
CA PRO A 103 -18.90 -4.96 -12.35
C PRO A 103 -18.03 -6.20 -12.57
N ALA A 104 -17.93 -6.66 -13.82
CA ALA A 104 -17.05 -7.74 -14.24
C ALA A 104 -15.58 -7.51 -13.82
N SER A 105 -15.13 -6.24 -13.81
CA SER A 105 -13.79 -5.86 -13.38
C SER A 105 -13.52 -6.13 -11.89
N GLU A 106 -14.53 -5.94 -11.03
CA GLU A 106 -14.43 -6.21 -9.59
C GLU A 106 -14.38 -7.71 -9.33
N LEU A 107 -15.23 -8.49 -10.02
CA LEU A 107 -15.21 -9.96 -9.99
C LEU A 107 -13.86 -10.50 -10.47
N ARG A 108 -13.40 -10.05 -11.65
CA ARG A 108 -12.10 -10.47 -12.20
C ARG A 108 -10.95 -10.09 -11.27
N GLY A 109 -10.97 -8.90 -10.67
CA GLY A 109 -9.91 -8.42 -9.79
C GLY A 109 -9.77 -9.25 -8.50
N VAL A 110 -10.89 -9.58 -7.85
CA VAL A 110 -10.87 -10.37 -6.62
C VAL A 110 -10.47 -11.82 -6.89
N ILE A 111 -11.00 -12.44 -7.95
CA ILE A 111 -10.65 -13.81 -8.33
C ILE A 111 -9.20 -13.91 -8.79
N ARG A 112 -8.69 -12.94 -9.56
CA ARG A 112 -7.27 -12.88 -9.92
C ARG A 112 -6.38 -12.81 -8.68
N SER A 113 -6.72 -11.97 -7.70
CA SER A 113 -5.94 -11.82 -6.48
C SER A 113 -5.87 -13.12 -5.68
N ALA A 114 -7.00 -13.84 -5.59
CA ALA A 114 -7.06 -15.16 -4.97
C ALA A 114 -6.23 -16.21 -5.75
N TYR A 115 -6.39 -16.23 -7.07
CA TYR A 115 -5.63 -17.13 -7.96
C TYR A 115 -4.11 -16.88 -7.83
N GLU A 116 -3.69 -15.62 -7.75
CA GLU A 116 -2.30 -15.24 -7.55
C GLU A 116 -1.72 -15.77 -6.23
N ALA A 117 -2.53 -15.77 -5.16
CA ALA A 117 -2.12 -16.25 -3.85
C ALA A 117 -1.95 -17.76 -3.81
N VAL A 118 -2.85 -18.51 -4.48
CA VAL A 118 -2.85 -19.98 -4.43
C VAL A 118 -1.91 -20.64 -5.45
N THR A 119 -1.45 -19.88 -6.45
CA THR A 119 -0.50 -20.35 -7.47
C THR A 119 0.91 -19.81 -7.33
N ASP A 120 1.19 -19.03 -6.27
CA ASP A 120 2.46 -18.30 -6.09
C ASP A 120 2.87 -17.48 -7.33
N SER A 121 1.89 -16.82 -7.94
CA SER A 121 2.11 -15.97 -9.11
C SER A 121 2.71 -14.60 -8.73
N CYS A 122 3.23 -13.84 -9.70
CA CYS A 122 3.82 -12.52 -9.41
C CYS A 122 2.83 -11.56 -8.74
N LEU A 123 3.34 -10.52 -8.06
CA LEU A 123 2.49 -9.43 -7.55
C LEU A 123 2.16 -8.44 -8.68
N SER A 124 1.13 -8.74 -9.46
CA SER A 124 0.81 -7.98 -10.68
C SER A 124 0.45 -6.50 -10.44
N THR A 125 0.01 -6.15 -9.24
CA THR A 125 -0.41 -4.79 -8.85
C THR A 125 0.70 -3.97 -8.19
N VAL A 126 1.89 -4.55 -7.96
CA VAL A 126 3.02 -3.82 -7.38
C VAL A 126 3.63 -2.89 -8.41
N CYS A 127 3.75 -1.61 -8.04
CA CYS A 127 4.56 -0.63 -8.75
C CYS A 127 6.01 -0.75 -8.30
N VAL A 128 6.80 -1.53 -9.04
CA VAL A 128 8.22 -1.80 -8.72
C VAL A 128 9.10 -0.55 -8.77
N ASP A 129 8.72 0.45 -9.58
CA ASP A 129 9.43 1.72 -9.75
C ASP A 129 9.13 2.73 -8.62
N LYS A 130 8.31 2.35 -7.63
CA LYS A 130 7.95 3.26 -6.54
C LYS A 130 9.14 3.45 -5.60
N VAL A 131 9.59 4.70 -5.48
CA VAL A 131 10.66 5.11 -4.57
C VAL A 131 10.30 4.75 -3.13
N LEU A 132 11.15 3.95 -2.49
CA LEU A 132 11.07 3.62 -1.07
C LEU A 132 11.78 4.69 -0.27
N TYR A 133 11.11 5.24 0.74
CA TYR A 133 11.69 6.27 1.61
C TYR A 133 11.06 6.22 3.00
N SER A 134 11.77 6.78 3.98
CA SER A 134 11.23 7.07 5.30
C SER A 134 11.88 8.30 5.90
N ARG A 135 11.28 8.85 6.96
CA ARG A 135 11.90 9.90 7.76
C ARG A 135 12.80 9.26 8.81
N ILE A 136 14.03 9.74 8.93
CA ILE A 136 14.95 9.35 9.99
C ILE A 136 14.80 10.29 11.19
N SER A 137 14.96 9.77 12.41
CA SER A 137 14.92 10.56 13.66
C SER A 137 16.32 10.97 14.15
N LYS A 138 17.34 10.19 13.81
CA LYS A 138 18.74 10.49 14.13
C LYS A 138 19.23 11.67 13.27
N PRO A 139 19.87 12.70 13.85
CA PRO A 139 20.47 13.79 13.09
C PRO A 139 21.60 13.32 12.16
N GLY A 140 21.61 13.79 10.91
CA GLY A 140 22.68 13.56 9.95
C GLY A 140 23.96 14.35 10.26
N LYS A 141 25.09 13.84 9.78
CA LYS A 141 26.40 14.52 9.89
C LYS A 141 26.49 15.60 8.79
N PRO A 142 26.97 16.81 9.09
CA PRO A 142 27.12 17.84 8.06
C PRO A 142 28.31 17.52 7.15
N GLY A 143 28.17 17.81 5.86
CA GLY A 143 29.20 17.60 4.84
C GLY A 143 28.97 18.47 3.61
N ILE A 144 29.97 18.51 2.74
CA ILE A 144 29.95 19.22 1.47
C ILE A 144 30.21 18.18 0.38
N LEU A 145 29.22 17.99 -0.50
CA LEU A 145 29.35 17.10 -1.65
C LEU A 145 30.18 17.83 -2.72
N LYS A 146 31.30 17.22 -3.11
CA LYS A 146 32.23 17.74 -4.12
C LYS A 146 32.37 16.74 -5.26
N LYS A 147 32.38 17.24 -6.50
CA LYS A 147 32.72 16.45 -7.69
C LYS A 147 34.25 16.36 -7.81
N THR A 148 34.74 15.17 -8.11
CA THR A 148 36.14 14.82 -8.33
C THR A 148 36.29 14.13 -9.69
N ALA A 149 37.52 13.86 -10.13
CA ALA A 149 37.74 13.10 -11.38
C ALA A 149 37.16 11.68 -11.33
N GLU A 150 37.09 11.07 -10.15
CA GLU A 150 36.66 9.68 -9.94
C GLU A 150 35.17 9.54 -9.57
N GLY A 151 34.43 10.65 -9.49
CA GLY A 151 33.02 10.68 -9.06
C GLY A 151 32.77 11.73 -7.98
N TYR A 152 31.90 11.44 -7.02
CA TYR A 152 31.60 12.35 -5.91
C TYR A 152 32.27 11.91 -4.60
N CYS A 153 32.63 12.89 -3.78
CA CYS A 153 33.07 12.66 -2.40
C CYS A 153 32.32 13.59 -1.43
N ILE A 154 32.16 13.15 -0.19
CA ILE A 154 31.71 14.00 0.91
C ILE A 154 32.94 14.54 1.62
N GLN A 155 33.15 15.85 1.59
CA GLN A 155 34.05 16.52 2.53
C GLN A 155 33.29 16.69 3.86
N PRO A 156 33.69 16.01 4.96
CA PRO A 156 33.02 16.20 6.24
C PRO A 156 33.09 17.67 6.68
N ALA A 157 32.05 18.15 7.34
CA ALA A 157 32.00 19.53 7.80
C ALA A 157 31.68 19.62 9.29
N LYS A 158 32.01 20.76 9.90
CA LYS A 158 31.49 21.20 11.18
C LYS A 158 30.43 22.27 10.94
N LYS A 159 29.31 22.16 11.66
CA LYS A 159 28.18 23.09 11.59
C LYS A 159 28.27 24.14 12.68
N TYR A 160 28.12 25.41 12.31
CA TYR A 160 27.89 26.54 13.20
C TYR A 160 26.53 27.17 12.94
N ARG A 161 25.82 27.56 13.99
CA ARG A 161 24.51 28.22 13.90
C ARG A 161 24.69 29.73 13.85
N VAL A 162 24.02 30.39 12.91
CA VAL A 162 24.00 31.85 12.78
C VAL A 162 22.57 32.36 12.88
N LEU A 163 22.36 33.53 13.51
CA LEU A 163 21.04 34.13 13.66
C LEU A 163 20.49 34.58 12.30
N LEU A 164 19.20 34.36 12.07
CA LEU A 164 18.52 34.76 10.82
C LEU A 164 18.71 36.25 10.47
N SER A 165 18.79 37.14 11.46
CA SER A 165 18.98 38.57 11.27
C SER A 165 20.30 38.95 10.58
N GLN A 166 21.26 38.03 10.48
CA GLN A 166 22.56 38.22 9.83
C GLN A 166 22.61 37.58 8.43
N THR A 167 21.51 37.00 7.95
CA THR A 167 21.51 36.12 6.76
C THR A 167 20.75 36.69 5.59
N ASP A 168 20.29 37.94 5.72
CA ASP A 168 19.60 38.63 4.64
C ASP A 168 20.53 38.81 3.44
N GLY A 169 20.02 38.56 2.24
CA GLY A 169 20.80 38.57 0.99
C GLY A 169 21.75 37.40 0.73
N ILE A 170 22.13 36.60 1.74
CA ILE A 170 23.12 35.51 1.58
C ILE A 170 22.51 34.27 0.92
N GLN A 171 23.13 33.76 -0.14
CA GLN A 171 22.63 32.61 -0.90
C GLN A 171 23.14 31.25 -0.39
N GLU A 172 22.39 30.18 -0.66
CA GLU A 172 22.83 28.81 -0.38
C GLU A 172 24.18 28.52 -1.05
N GLY A 173 25.15 28.01 -0.29
CA GLY A 173 26.49 27.68 -0.76
C GLY A 173 27.43 28.89 -0.88
N GLU A 174 27.00 30.09 -0.52
CA GLU A 174 27.85 31.29 -0.53
C GLU A 174 28.94 31.21 0.55
N ARG A 175 30.17 31.65 0.21
CA ARG A 175 31.27 31.71 1.18
C ARG A 175 31.07 32.90 2.11
N VAL A 176 31.13 32.65 3.41
CA VAL A 176 30.98 33.66 4.45
C VAL A 176 32.13 33.60 5.44
N ARG A 177 32.51 34.76 5.94
CA ARG A 177 33.51 34.92 6.99
C ARG A 177 32.80 35.17 8.32
N PHE A 178 33.24 34.48 9.38
CA PHE A 178 32.53 34.49 10.65
C PHE A 178 33.45 34.29 11.85
N GLN A 179 33.04 34.83 13.00
CA GLN A 179 33.68 34.60 14.28
C GLN A 179 32.90 33.54 15.08
N VAL A 180 33.63 32.64 15.74
CA VAL A 180 33.04 31.64 16.64
C VAL A 180 32.76 32.29 18.00
N ILE A 181 31.49 32.46 18.34
CA ILE A 181 31.06 33.15 19.57
C ILE A 181 30.51 32.19 20.64
N GLY A 182 30.72 30.88 20.44
CA GLY A 182 30.29 29.83 21.35
C GLY A 182 30.59 28.45 20.76
N ARG A 183 30.18 27.39 21.46
CA ARG A 183 30.51 26.01 21.06
C ARG A 183 30.13 25.68 19.60
N ASP A 184 28.94 26.10 19.19
CA ASP A 184 28.35 25.86 17.87
C ASP A 184 27.64 27.11 17.32
N LYS A 185 28.00 28.30 17.80
CA LYS A 185 27.39 29.57 17.39
C LYS A 185 28.41 30.45 16.67
N ALA A 186 27.96 31.12 15.63
CA ALA A 186 28.75 32.01 14.80
C ALA A 186 28.08 33.38 14.63
N ARG A 187 28.92 34.40 14.40
CA ARG A 187 28.52 35.73 13.95
C ARG A 187 29.21 36.01 12.61
N ILE A 188 28.45 36.33 11.57
CA ILE A 188 29.01 36.71 10.26
C ILE A 188 29.64 38.10 10.39
N VAL A 189 30.82 38.28 9.78
CA VAL A 189 31.60 39.52 9.85
C VAL A 189 31.93 40.01 8.44
N ALA A 190 32.04 41.33 8.29
CA ALA A 190 32.40 41.99 7.04
C ALA A 190 33.92 42.01 6.80
N ASP A 191 34.33 42.51 5.62
CA ASP A 191 35.73 42.69 5.22
C ASP A 191 36.46 43.77 6.03
N GLY A 192 37.05 43.37 7.17
CA GLY A 192 37.98 44.18 7.98
C GLY A 192 38.31 43.59 9.36
N SER A 193 39.62 43.40 9.62
CA SER A 193 40.33 43.28 10.91
C SER A 193 39.56 42.84 12.17
N VAL A 194 39.34 41.54 12.31
CA VAL A 194 39.10 40.90 13.62
C VAL A 194 40.02 39.68 13.72
N ASP A 195 40.65 39.45 14.87
CA ASP A 195 41.42 38.23 15.12
C ASP A 195 40.48 37.01 15.24
N ASP A 196 40.94 35.81 14.83
CA ASP A 196 40.21 34.52 14.85
C ASP A 196 38.97 34.39 13.93
N VAL A 197 39.03 34.96 12.71
CA VAL A 197 38.00 34.77 11.69
C VAL A 197 38.14 33.40 10.99
N LYS A 198 37.01 32.70 10.84
CA LYS A 198 36.90 31.46 10.04
C LYS A 198 36.11 31.70 8.78
N GLU A 199 36.34 30.84 7.79
CA GLU A 199 35.55 30.79 6.57
C GLU A 199 34.71 29.52 6.51
N GLY A 200 33.54 29.61 5.89
CA GLY A 200 32.67 28.48 5.63
C GLY A 200 31.63 28.80 4.58
N TYR A 201 30.77 27.83 4.31
CA TYR A 201 29.69 27.94 3.33
C TYR A 201 28.34 28.08 4.05
N PHE A 202 27.55 29.06 3.64
CA PHE A 202 26.23 29.31 4.20
C PHE A 202 25.22 28.24 3.74
N HIS A 203 24.56 27.60 4.71
CA HIS A 203 23.51 26.62 4.50
C HIS A 203 22.18 27.14 5.06
N ARG A 204 21.28 27.45 4.13
CA ARG A 204 19.90 27.87 4.32
C ARG A 204 19.01 26.64 4.45
N GLY A 205 18.52 26.38 5.66
CA GLY A 205 17.50 25.36 5.88
C GLY A 205 16.13 25.77 5.36
N GLU A 206 15.17 24.86 5.40
CA GLU A 206 13.77 25.17 5.08
C GLU A 206 13.15 26.16 6.09
N TYR A 207 12.20 26.98 5.66
CA TYR A 207 11.47 27.89 6.54
C TYR A 207 10.50 27.12 7.46
N PHE A 208 10.36 27.57 8.70
CA PHE A 208 9.28 27.17 9.59
C PHE A 208 9.00 28.29 10.62
N PRO A 209 7.77 28.42 11.17
CA PRO A 209 7.35 29.60 11.94
C PRO A 209 8.20 29.98 13.16
N LYS A 210 8.97 29.04 13.70
CA LYS A 210 9.82 29.24 14.90
C LYS A 210 11.32 29.14 14.58
N LYS A 211 11.70 29.29 13.32
CA LYS A 211 13.09 29.25 12.90
C LYS A 211 13.84 30.45 13.48
N ARG A 212 15.01 30.20 14.07
CA ARG A 212 15.87 31.23 14.69
C ARG A 212 17.26 31.28 14.10
N TYR A 213 17.69 30.19 13.49
CA TYR A 213 19.06 30.01 13.04
C TYR A 213 19.12 29.38 11.66
N GLU A 214 20.15 29.76 10.93
CA GLU A 214 20.69 29.06 9.76
C GLU A 214 22.01 28.40 10.14
N ALA A 215 22.66 27.76 9.17
CA ALA A 215 23.92 27.07 9.39
C ALA A 215 25.06 27.62 8.52
N ILE A 216 26.28 27.49 9.02
CA ILE A 216 27.52 27.66 8.26
C ILE A 216 28.31 26.35 8.39
N PHE A 217 28.72 25.79 7.26
CA PHE A 217 29.50 24.55 7.19
C PHE A 217 30.96 24.86 6.91
N THR A 218 31.85 24.37 7.76
CA THR A 218 33.31 24.48 7.58
C THR A 218 33.92 23.12 7.37
N GLU A 219 34.78 22.97 6.37
CA GLU A 219 35.43 21.70 6.04
C GLU A 219 36.27 21.16 7.21
N THR A 220 36.22 19.83 7.40
CA THR A 220 36.95 19.10 8.43
C THR A 220 37.31 17.70 7.95
N GLY A 221 38.37 17.13 8.50
CA GLY A 221 38.75 15.74 8.21
C GLY A 221 39.12 15.50 6.74
N LYS A 222 39.30 14.22 6.39
CA LYS A 222 39.61 13.80 5.02
C LYS A 222 38.33 13.61 4.19
N PRO A 223 38.33 13.91 2.88
CA PRO A 223 37.23 13.56 1.99
C PRO A 223 36.89 12.07 2.05
N ILE A 224 35.60 11.75 2.04
CA ILE A 224 35.06 10.39 2.01
C ILE A 224 34.59 10.11 0.59
N PRO A 225 35.27 9.24 -0.19
CA PRO A 225 34.84 8.88 -1.52
C PRO A 225 33.50 8.14 -1.46
N LEU A 226 32.57 8.47 -2.36
CA LEU A 226 31.31 7.76 -2.48
C LEU A 226 31.47 6.54 -3.42
N PRO A 227 30.68 5.47 -3.22
CA PRO A 227 30.72 4.31 -4.10
C PRO A 227 30.45 4.71 -5.56
N GLN A 228 31.19 4.14 -6.51
CA GLN A 228 31.09 4.51 -7.94
C GLN A 228 29.70 4.29 -8.54
N HIS A 229 28.95 3.31 -8.03
CA HIS A 229 27.59 3.00 -8.45
C HIS A 229 26.51 3.91 -7.82
N PHE A 230 26.89 4.77 -6.87
CA PHE A 230 25.96 5.64 -6.16
C PHE A 230 25.87 7.02 -6.82
N ASP A 231 24.74 7.30 -7.49
CA ASP A 231 24.45 8.64 -8.02
C ASP A 231 23.92 9.56 -6.90
N ALA A 232 24.86 10.24 -6.24
CA ALA A 232 24.58 11.19 -5.16
C ALA A 232 23.58 12.29 -5.56
N ILE A 233 23.65 12.78 -6.80
CA ILE A 233 22.80 13.88 -7.28
C ILE A 233 21.39 13.37 -7.56
N GLU A 234 21.25 12.20 -8.19
CA GLU A 234 19.94 11.58 -8.42
C GLU A 234 19.21 11.29 -7.10
N TYR A 235 19.91 10.77 -6.09
CA TYR A 235 19.30 10.50 -4.78
C TYR A 235 18.87 11.79 -4.06
N LEU A 236 19.70 12.84 -4.11
CA LEU A 236 19.30 14.16 -3.61
C LEU A 236 18.07 14.71 -4.35
N ARG A 237 18.01 14.57 -5.68
CA ARG A 237 16.83 14.95 -6.48
C ARG A 237 15.59 14.20 -6.04
N LYS A 238 15.68 12.88 -5.78
CA LYS A 238 14.57 12.08 -5.25
C LYS A 238 14.10 12.61 -3.89
N VAL A 239 15.01 12.95 -2.98
CA VAL A 239 14.67 13.54 -1.67
C VAL A 239 13.94 14.88 -1.83
N LEU A 240 14.47 15.79 -2.66
CA LEU A 240 13.84 17.10 -2.93
C LEU A 240 12.44 16.95 -3.55
N TYR A 241 12.29 16.04 -4.51
CA TYR A 241 10.99 15.72 -5.11
C TYR A 241 9.98 15.23 -4.07
N LEU A 242 10.39 14.39 -3.11
CA LEU A 242 9.52 13.90 -2.04
C LEU A 242 9.05 15.01 -1.08
N TYR A 243 9.85 16.05 -0.87
CA TYR A 243 9.45 17.25 -0.14
C TYR A 243 8.38 18.03 -0.92
N GLN A 244 8.67 18.39 -2.16
CA GLN A 244 7.75 19.13 -3.03
C GLN A 244 6.39 18.42 -3.27
N LYS A 245 6.41 17.08 -3.42
CA LYS A 245 5.20 16.29 -3.66
C LYS A 245 4.26 16.25 -2.45
N GLU A 246 4.78 16.13 -1.23
CA GLU A 246 3.94 16.07 -0.02
C GLU A 246 3.29 17.42 0.29
N ASN A 247 3.92 18.55 -0.05
CA ASN A 247 3.30 19.86 0.11
C ASN A 247 2.11 20.11 -0.82
N LYS A 248 2.13 19.56 -2.05
CA LYS A 248 0.94 19.65 -2.94
C LYS A 248 -0.31 18.98 -2.34
N LEU A 249 -0.15 18.08 -1.36
CA LEU A 249 -1.26 17.43 -0.66
C LEU A 249 -1.75 18.23 0.56
N ASN A 250 -0.91 19.10 1.12
CA ASN A 250 -1.26 20.00 2.23
C ASN A 250 -1.61 21.39 1.67
N ARG A 251 -2.90 21.61 1.38
CA ARG A 251 -3.48 22.74 0.63
C ARG A 251 -3.28 24.16 1.19
N GLU A 252 -2.35 24.40 2.11
CA GLU A 252 -2.34 25.66 2.89
C GLU A 252 -1.24 26.66 2.50
N THR A 253 -0.22 26.29 1.71
CA THR A 253 0.78 27.30 1.25
C THR A 253 1.32 26.99 -0.14
N ASN A 254 1.43 28.01 -1.01
CA ASN A 254 2.19 27.97 -2.27
C ASN A 254 3.72 27.85 -2.05
N HIS A 255 4.15 27.18 -0.98
CA HIS A 255 5.55 27.07 -0.59
C HIS A 255 6.24 25.94 -1.38
N ASN A 256 7.11 26.31 -2.31
CA ASN A 256 7.99 25.36 -2.99
C ASN A 256 9.13 24.98 -2.05
N GLU A 257 8.98 23.86 -1.35
CA GLU A 257 9.98 23.32 -0.44
C GLU A 257 11.35 23.20 -1.11
N TYR A 258 12.38 23.76 -0.46
CA TYR A 258 13.77 23.78 -0.92
C TYR A 258 14.00 24.42 -2.31
N ALA A 259 13.17 25.38 -2.74
CA ALA A 259 13.36 26.07 -4.02
C ALA A 259 14.71 26.81 -4.15
N HIS A 260 15.29 27.25 -3.03
CA HIS A 260 16.61 27.89 -2.98
C HIS A 260 17.77 26.89 -3.10
N TYR A 261 17.53 25.61 -2.88
CA TYR A 261 18.56 24.57 -2.83
C TYR A 261 18.79 23.99 -4.23
N LYS A 262 19.74 24.58 -4.95
CA LYS A 262 20.05 24.21 -6.34
C LYS A 262 21.20 23.20 -6.40
N LEU A 263 21.01 22.13 -7.17
CA LEU A 263 22.01 21.10 -7.44
C LEU A 263 22.83 21.50 -8.69
N GLU A 264 23.62 22.57 -8.56
CA GLU A 264 24.47 23.10 -9.64
C GLU A 264 25.87 22.49 -9.60
N GLU A 265 26.36 22.08 -10.76
CA GLU A 265 27.71 21.52 -10.88
C GLU A 265 28.78 22.62 -10.65
N GLY A 266 29.83 22.29 -9.90
CA GLY A 266 30.91 23.25 -9.57
C GLY A 266 30.63 24.15 -8.36
N LYS A 267 29.40 24.18 -7.82
CA LYS A 267 29.09 24.83 -6.55
C LYS A 267 29.16 23.84 -5.37
N PRO A 268 29.48 24.30 -4.15
CA PRO A 268 29.44 23.46 -2.97
C PRO A 268 28.00 23.04 -2.64
N ILE A 269 27.71 21.75 -2.72
CA ILE A 269 26.38 21.21 -2.37
C ILE A 269 26.42 20.77 -0.90
N LEU A 270 25.78 21.55 -0.03
CA LEU A 270 25.82 21.35 1.43
C LEU A 270 24.78 20.30 1.84
N VAL A 271 25.25 19.20 2.43
CA VAL A 271 24.41 18.03 2.74
C VAL A 271 24.53 17.62 4.19
N TYR A 272 23.47 17.04 4.71
CA TYR A 272 23.53 16.14 5.85
C TYR A 272 23.56 14.71 5.34
N TYR A 273 24.50 13.90 5.86
CA TYR A 273 24.70 12.53 5.44
C TYR A 273 24.59 11.52 6.58
N HIS A 274 24.11 10.33 6.22
CA HIS A 274 24.19 9.12 7.02
C HIS A 274 24.95 8.06 6.25
N GLU A 275 25.58 7.13 6.98
CA GLU A 275 26.22 5.96 6.42
C GLU A 275 25.75 4.73 7.21
N TYR A 276 25.26 3.72 6.49
CA TYR A 276 24.84 2.43 7.04
C TYR A 276 25.26 1.32 6.07
N ASN A 277 26.11 0.38 6.51
CA ASN A 277 26.59 -0.75 5.71
C ASN A 277 27.26 -0.32 4.38
N GLY A 278 27.99 0.79 4.36
CA GLY A 278 28.62 1.34 3.16
C GLY A 278 27.67 2.12 2.24
N ASN A 279 26.35 2.12 2.53
CA ASN A 279 25.37 2.92 1.82
C ASN A 279 25.30 4.32 2.42
N TYR A 280 25.32 5.32 1.54
CA TYR A 280 25.22 6.73 1.93
C TYR A 280 23.83 7.28 1.64
N TYR A 281 23.34 8.15 2.52
CA TYR A 281 22.05 8.81 2.40
C TYR A 281 22.27 10.30 2.58
N LEU A 282 21.92 11.08 1.55
CA LEU A 282 22.18 12.52 1.51
C LEU A 282 20.86 13.29 1.58
N SER A 283 20.87 14.43 2.28
CA SER A 283 19.69 15.28 2.37
C SER A 283 20.05 16.74 2.65
N PRO A 284 19.19 17.70 2.30
CA PRO A 284 19.40 19.12 2.62
C PRO A 284 19.02 19.47 4.07
N ALA A 285 18.58 18.50 4.89
CA ALA A 285 18.09 18.74 6.24
C ALA A 285 18.73 17.81 7.27
N CYS A 286 19.01 18.33 8.45
CA CYS A 286 19.62 17.55 9.53
C CYS A 286 18.77 16.36 9.98
N ILE A 287 17.43 16.48 9.94
CA ILE A 287 16.47 15.40 10.20
C ILE A 287 15.55 15.37 8.99
N SER A 288 15.79 14.41 8.10
CA SER A 288 15.20 14.41 6.76
C SER A 288 14.55 13.07 6.39
N LYS A 289 14.07 13.01 5.15
CA LYS A 289 13.72 11.77 4.47
C LYS A 289 15.00 11.14 3.92
N ILE A 290 15.13 9.84 4.05
CA ILE A 290 16.14 9.05 3.34
C ILE A 290 15.46 8.23 2.26
N VAL A 291 16.04 8.21 1.07
CA VAL A 291 15.63 7.35 -0.03
C VAL A 291 16.46 6.08 0.07
N PHE A 292 15.78 4.93 0.08
CA PHE A 292 16.44 3.64 0.17
C PHE A 292 17.05 3.22 -1.17
N HIS A 293 18.13 2.46 -1.09
CA HIS A 293 18.86 1.89 -2.21
C HIS A 293 18.15 0.67 -2.77
N ASN A 294 17.66 -0.23 -1.90
CA ASN A 294 16.84 -1.35 -2.33
C ASN A 294 15.52 -0.81 -2.89
N THR A 295 15.21 -1.20 -4.13
CA THR A 295 13.91 -0.99 -4.73
C THR A 295 12.97 -2.16 -4.40
N LEU A 296 11.66 -1.98 -4.63
CA LEU A 296 10.73 -3.12 -4.53
C LEU A 296 11.10 -4.24 -5.51
N LYS A 297 11.65 -3.89 -6.68
CA LYS A 297 12.15 -4.85 -7.66
C LYS A 297 13.26 -5.70 -7.07
N ASP A 298 14.28 -5.09 -6.49
CA ASP A 298 15.44 -5.80 -5.93
C ASP A 298 15.01 -6.78 -4.83
N ILE A 299 14.08 -6.34 -3.97
CA ILE A 299 13.56 -7.18 -2.89
C ILE A 299 12.75 -8.36 -3.44
N LEU A 300 11.86 -8.13 -4.42
CA LEU A 300 11.04 -9.19 -5.01
C LEU A 300 11.85 -10.16 -5.85
N ASP A 301 12.83 -9.68 -6.59
CA ASP A 301 13.76 -10.51 -7.37
C ASP A 301 14.60 -11.38 -6.42
N GLY A 302 15.12 -10.79 -5.34
CA GLY A 302 15.83 -11.51 -4.27
C GLY A 302 14.96 -12.44 -3.42
N GLN A 303 13.63 -12.29 -3.46
CA GLN A 303 12.66 -13.11 -2.74
C GLN A 303 11.96 -14.13 -3.66
N GLY A 304 12.64 -14.64 -4.68
CA GLY A 304 12.10 -15.70 -5.54
C GLY A 304 11.43 -15.20 -6.82
N GLY A 305 11.74 -13.98 -7.27
CA GLY A 305 11.35 -13.50 -8.60
C GLY A 305 9.89 -13.07 -8.74
N TYR A 306 9.32 -12.43 -7.72
CA TYR A 306 7.88 -12.10 -7.67
C TYR A 306 7.49 -10.76 -8.34
N SER A 307 8.44 -10.07 -8.97
CA SER A 307 8.18 -8.89 -9.79
C SER A 307 7.13 -9.20 -10.87
N PRO A 308 6.30 -8.22 -11.29
CA PRO A 308 5.32 -8.39 -12.36
C PRO A 308 5.96 -9.02 -13.62
N CYS A 309 5.24 -9.91 -14.29
CA CYS A 309 5.68 -10.46 -15.58
C CYS A 309 5.80 -9.33 -16.62
N VAL A 310 6.90 -9.30 -17.37
CA VAL A 310 7.14 -8.28 -18.42
C VAL A 310 7.58 -8.85 -19.78
N GLY A 311 7.86 -10.15 -19.84
CA GLY A 311 8.36 -10.85 -21.03
C GLY A 311 7.55 -12.11 -21.35
N GLU A 312 8.11 -13.01 -22.17
CA GLU A 312 7.40 -14.22 -22.62
C GLU A 312 7.21 -15.29 -21.54
N GLU A 313 8.05 -15.28 -20.51
CA GLU A 313 7.91 -16.14 -19.34
C GLU A 313 6.88 -15.56 -18.37
N VAL A 314 5.77 -16.28 -18.21
CA VAL A 314 4.63 -15.84 -17.43
C VAL A 314 4.34 -16.77 -16.27
N CYS A 315 3.90 -16.20 -15.14
CA CYS A 315 3.36 -17.00 -14.04
C CYS A 315 1.94 -17.52 -14.36
N PRO A 316 1.43 -18.51 -13.61
CA PRO A 316 0.09 -19.08 -13.83
C PRO A 316 -1.02 -18.02 -13.92
N ALA A 317 -1.02 -17.03 -13.04
CA ALA A 317 -2.06 -15.98 -13.05
C ALA A 317 -1.97 -15.06 -14.27
N CYS A 318 -0.77 -14.60 -14.65
CA CYS A 318 -0.60 -13.80 -15.87
C CYS A 318 -0.90 -14.62 -17.12
N ALA A 319 -0.67 -15.93 -17.06
CA ALA A 319 -1.01 -16.81 -18.14
C ALA A 319 -2.54 -16.91 -18.31
N LEU A 320 -3.29 -17.15 -17.23
CA LEU A 320 -4.73 -17.34 -17.34
C LEU A 320 -5.49 -16.02 -17.51
N PHE A 321 -5.17 -15.02 -16.68
CA PHE A 321 -5.85 -13.72 -16.66
C PHE A 321 -5.25 -12.71 -17.64
N GLY A 322 -4.15 -13.03 -18.31
CA GLY A 322 -3.44 -12.08 -19.17
C GLY A 322 -2.60 -11.06 -18.39
N MET A 323 -1.79 -10.31 -19.14
CA MET A 323 -0.88 -9.30 -18.60
C MET A 323 -0.58 -8.21 -19.62
N VAL A 324 -0.18 -7.04 -19.12
CA VAL A 324 0.36 -5.94 -19.91
C VAL A 324 1.79 -5.71 -19.47
N GLY A 325 2.75 -6.00 -20.34
CA GLY A 325 4.17 -5.75 -20.13
C GLY A 325 4.68 -4.68 -21.10
N ARG A 326 5.85 -4.09 -20.80
CA ARG A 326 6.46 -3.06 -21.66
C ARG A 326 6.80 -3.59 -23.06
N ASN A 327 7.25 -4.86 -23.14
CA ASN A 327 7.70 -5.48 -24.39
C ASN A 327 6.73 -6.55 -24.90
N HIS A 328 6.09 -7.30 -24.00
CA HIS A 328 5.12 -8.35 -24.35
C HIS A 328 3.84 -8.15 -23.55
N SER A 329 2.70 -8.30 -24.23
CA SER A 329 1.38 -8.30 -23.60
C SER A 329 0.61 -9.53 -24.07
N PHE A 330 -0.08 -10.20 -23.15
CA PHE A 330 -0.88 -11.37 -23.45
C PHE A 330 -2.33 -11.13 -23.03
N ALA A 331 -3.25 -11.38 -23.95
CA ALA A 331 -4.67 -11.27 -23.69
C ALA A 331 -5.13 -12.28 -22.62
N SER A 332 -6.15 -11.90 -21.86
CA SER A 332 -6.81 -12.81 -20.92
C SER A 332 -7.47 -13.96 -21.67
N ARG A 333 -7.33 -15.18 -21.14
CA ARG A 333 -8.11 -16.34 -21.60
C ARG A 333 -9.47 -16.44 -20.92
N LEU A 334 -9.77 -15.50 -20.02
CA LEU A 334 -11.01 -15.40 -19.28
C LEU A 334 -11.76 -14.11 -19.62
N ARG A 335 -13.08 -14.19 -19.80
CA ARG A 335 -13.99 -13.04 -19.94
C ARG A 335 -15.11 -13.16 -18.90
N PHE A 336 -15.26 -12.15 -18.06
CA PHE A 336 -16.26 -12.10 -17.00
C PHE A 336 -17.45 -11.26 -17.45
N THR A 337 -18.66 -11.69 -17.14
CA THR A 337 -19.84 -10.81 -17.20
C THR A 337 -20.01 -10.07 -15.88
N ASP A 338 -20.82 -9.01 -15.89
CA ASP A 338 -21.27 -8.40 -14.65
C ASP A 338 -22.14 -9.38 -13.85
N GLY A 339 -22.14 -9.19 -12.53
CA GLY A 339 -23.08 -9.82 -11.61
C GLY A 339 -24.42 -9.09 -11.61
N ARG A 340 -25.50 -9.80 -11.96
CA ARG A 340 -26.89 -9.32 -11.98
C ARG A 340 -27.68 -9.98 -10.86
N VAL A 341 -28.55 -9.25 -10.18
CA VAL A 341 -29.41 -9.82 -9.12
C VAL A 341 -30.27 -10.98 -9.66
N ILE A 342 -30.44 -12.03 -8.87
CA ILE A 342 -31.17 -13.25 -9.27
C ILE A 342 -32.69 -13.14 -9.00
N LYS A 343 -33.12 -12.19 -8.17
CA LYS A 343 -34.53 -12.05 -7.77
C LYS A 343 -35.14 -10.75 -8.28
N GLU A 344 -36.43 -10.80 -8.59
CA GLU A 344 -37.29 -9.64 -8.78
C GLU A 344 -37.89 -9.22 -7.43
N GLU A 345 -37.05 -8.65 -6.56
CA GLU A 345 -37.53 -7.93 -5.38
C GLU A 345 -37.70 -6.45 -5.74
N ASN A 346 -38.48 -5.70 -4.95
CA ASN A 346 -38.49 -4.25 -5.07
C ASN A 346 -37.04 -3.75 -4.89
N VAL A 347 -36.53 -2.94 -5.81
CA VAL A 347 -35.13 -2.49 -5.80
C VAL A 347 -34.68 -1.96 -4.44
N LYS A 348 -35.56 -1.30 -3.69
CA LYS A 348 -35.28 -0.78 -2.34
C LYS A 348 -34.90 -1.87 -1.33
N GLU A 349 -35.40 -3.10 -1.52
CA GLU A 349 -35.12 -4.21 -0.63
C GLU A 349 -33.68 -4.70 -0.73
N PHE A 350 -32.99 -4.47 -1.84
CA PHE A 350 -31.58 -4.82 -1.97
C PHE A 350 -30.65 -3.94 -1.13
N PHE A 351 -31.09 -2.76 -0.70
CA PHE A 351 -30.21 -1.74 -0.12
C PHE A 351 -30.44 -1.50 1.36
N GLU A 352 -29.33 -1.31 2.08
CA GLU A 352 -29.33 -0.73 3.41
C GLU A 352 -29.79 0.73 3.37
N SER A 353 -30.31 1.23 4.50
CA SER A 353 -30.45 2.68 4.66
C SER A 353 -29.09 3.39 4.57
N PRO A 354 -29.03 4.67 4.14
CA PRO A 354 -27.76 5.38 4.00
C PRO A 354 -26.90 5.31 5.27
N LYS A 355 -25.62 4.97 5.07
CA LYS A 355 -24.60 4.83 6.13
C LYS A 355 -23.50 5.85 5.94
N VAL A 356 -22.87 6.25 7.04
CA VAL A 356 -21.67 7.09 7.03
C VAL A 356 -20.44 6.22 7.28
N LEU A 357 -19.47 6.31 6.37
CA LEU A 357 -18.15 5.71 6.50
C LEU A 357 -17.09 6.78 6.73
N SER A 358 -16.21 6.53 7.70
CA SER A 358 -14.98 7.30 7.87
C SER A 358 -13.95 6.89 6.83
N MET A 359 -13.24 7.87 6.26
CA MET A 359 -12.17 7.63 5.30
C MET A 359 -11.07 6.75 5.91
N LEU A 360 -10.68 5.73 5.15
CA LEU A 360 -9.70 4.76 5.56
C LEU A 360 -8.30 5.33 5.36
N SER A 361 -7.41 5.13 6.34
CA SER A 361 -6.02 5.56 6.23
C SER A 361 -5.34 4.96 5.00
N SER A 362 -4.65 5.79 4.24
CA SER A 362 -3.86 5.34 3.08
C SER A 362 -2.62 4.56 3.54
N PRO A 363 -2.22 3.50 2.81
CA PRO A 363 -1.02 2.73 3.14
C PRO A 363 0.23 3.63 3.10
N LYS A 364 1.07 3.53 4.14
CA LYS A 364 2.36 4.24 4.24
C LYS A 364 3.49 3.24 4.14
N LEU A 365 4.31 3.33 3.08
CA LEU A 365 5.47 2.44 2.87
C LEU A 365 6.50 2.54 3.99
N SER A 366 6.51 3.65 4.73
CA SER A 366 7.34 3.84 5.91
C SER A 366 6.91 2.99 7.11
N ALA A 367 5.77 2.29 7.07
CA ALA A 367 5.30 1.35 8.10
C ALA A 367 5.99 -0.02 7.96
N MET A 368 7.32 -0.05 8.00
CA MET A 368 8.15 -1.24 7.80
C MET A 368 7.78 -2.39 8.75
N GLU A 369 7.32 -2.07 9.97
CA GLU A 369 6.85 -3.04 10.96
C GLU A 369 5.61 -3.83 10.50
N PHE A 370 4.92 -3.38 9.46
CA PHE A 370 3.75 -4.04 8.87
C PHE A 370 4.03 -4.64 7.49
N TYR A 371 4.98 -4.08 6.72
CA TYR A 371 5.24 -4.52 5.34
C TYR A 371 6.45 -5.46 5.21
N LEU A 372 7.39 -5.42 6.15
CA LEU A 372 8.58 -6.27 6.15
C LEU A 372 8.48 -7.38 7.20
N GLU A 373 9.14 -8.50 6.90
CA GLU A 373 9.40 -9.54 7.89
C GLU A 373 10.35 -9.00 8.97
N PRO A 374 10.01 -9.14 10.26
CA PRO A 374 10.87 -8.66 11.34
C PRO A 374 12.16 -9.48 11.38
N PRO A 375 13.35 -8.84 11.27
CA PRO A 375 14.60 -9.55 11.45
C PRO A 375 14.77 -10.03 12.89
N SER A 376 15.29 -11.24 13.07
CA SER A 376 15.55 -11.83 14.39
C SER A 376 16.43 -10.90 15.22
N GLN A 377 16.06 -10.60 16.47
CA GLN A 377 16.83 -9.79 17.43
C GLN A 377 17.26 -8.38 16.97
N ALA A 378 16.51 -7.75 16.05
CA ALA A 378 16.75 -6.36 15.68
C ALA A 378 15.88 -5.40 16.52
N ASP A 379 16.46 -4.27 16.92
CA ASP A 379 15.71 -3.18 17.54
C ASP A 379 15.05 -2.30 16.47
N TRP A 380 15.68 -2.15 15.30
CA TRP A 380 15.19 -1.33 14.19
C TRP A 380 15.51 -1.96 12.84
N TRP A 381 14.64 -1.79 11.84
CA TRP A 381 14.91 -2.23 10.47
C TRP A 381 14.24 -1.34 9.45
N THR A 382 14.81 -1.32 8.26
CA THR A 382 14.37 -0.54 7.10
C THR A 382 14.43 -1.40 5.84
N TYR A 383 14.24 -0.80 4.66
CA TYR A 383 14.46 -1.51 3.41
C TYR A 383 15.94 -1.74 3.10
N ASP A 384 16.90 -1.07 3.77
CA ASP A 384 18.34 -1.22 3.47
C ASP A 384 19.16 -1.80 4.61
N TYR A 385 18.80 -1.52 5.85
CA TYR A 385 19.60 -1.87 7.02
C TYR A 385 18.74 -2.24 8.21
N ALA A 386 19.30 -3.09 9.08
CA ALA A 386 18.78 -3.39 10.40
C ALA A 386 19.83 -3.06 11.48
N GLU A 387 19.36 -2.58 12.63
CA GLU A 387 20.17 -2.21 13.78
C GLU A 387 19.81 -3.12 14.97
N ARG A 388 20.86 -3.63 15.62
CA ARG A 388 20.81 -4.45 16.83
C ARG A 388 21.56 -3.70 17.94
N LYS A 389 21.43 -4.16 19.18
CA LYS A 389 22.28 -3.67 20.29
C LYS A 389 23.78 -3.70 20.00
N SER A 390 24.24 -4.68 19.21
CA SER A 390 25.64 -4.86 18.81
C SER A 390 26.08 -3.98 17.63
N GLY A 391 25.17 -3.24 17.01
CA GLY A 391 25.43 -2.39 15.85
C GLY A 391 24.60 -2.76 14.62
N ILE A 392 25.04 -2.30 13.45
CA ILE A 392 24.35 -2.56 12.18
C ILE A 392 24.61 -3.99 11.72
N ASP A 393 23.53 -4.68 11.32
CA ASP A 393 23.60 -6.03 10.75
C ASP A 393 24.03 -5.98 9.28
N LYS A 394 25.24 -6.47 8.99
CA LYS A 394 25.82 -6.50 7.64
C LYS A 394 25.19 -7.56 6.72
N TYR A 395 24.51 -8.56 7.28
CA TYR A 395 23.90 -9.66 6.53
C TYR A 395 22.40 -9.49 6.35
N TYR A 396 21.85 -8.37 6.83
CA TYR A 396 20.43 -8.08 6.70
C TYR A 396 20.00 -8.02 5.23
N LYS A 397 18.92 -8.74 4.92
CA LYS A 397 18.19 -8.60 3.65
C LYS A 397 16.72 -8.34 3.97
N PRO A 398 16.13 -7.24 3.48
CA PRO A 398 14.70 -7.00 3.64
C PRO A 398 13.90 -8.11 2.95
N ARG A 399 12.76 -8.48 3.55
CA ARG A 399 11.80 -9.41 2.94
C ARG A 399 10.40 -8.84 3.10
N LEU A 400 9.62 -8.81 2.02
CA LEU A 400 8.23 -8.39 2.04
C LEU A 400 7.35 -9.51 2.59
N ARG A 401 6.34 -9.15 3.38
CA ARG A 401 5.42 -10.13 3.99
C ARG A 401 4.50 -10.85 3.00
N GLY A 402 4.25 -10.27 1.83
CA GLY A 402 3.55 -10.91 0.73
C GLY A 402 2.29 -10.18 0.25
N ARG A 403 1.21 -10.93 -0.01
CA ARG A 403 -0.03 -10.41 -0.64
C ARG A 403 -1.02 -9.96 0.40
N LYS A 404 -1.47 -8.71 0.31
CA LYS A 404 -2.41 -8.11 1.28
C LYS A 404 -3.80 -8.71 1.14
N PHE A 405 -4.32 -9.32 2.20
CA PHE A 405 -5.69 -9.82 2.31
C PHE A 405 -6.36 -9.26 3.56
N TYR A 406 -7.68 -9.07 3.51
CA TYR A 406 -8.45 -8.53 4.62
C TYR A 406 -9.12 -9.65 5.39
N TRP A 407 -9.14 -9.53 6.71
CA TRP A 407 -9.95 -10.41 7.54
C TRP A 407 -11.43 -10.21 7.24
N HIS A 408 -12.17 -11.31 7.28
CA HIS A 408 -13.62 -11.25 7.26
C HIS A 408 -14.13 -10.95 8.67
N SER A 409 -15.20 -10.18 8.77
CA SER A 409 -15.81 -9.82 10.05
C SER A 409 -17.31 -9.77 9.88
N ARG A 410 -18.05 -10.20 10.90
CA ARG A 410 -19.50 -10.00 10.99
C ARG A 410 -19.86 -8.68 11.68
N GLN A 411 -18.87 -7.92 12.16
CA GLN A 411 -19.06 -6.64 12.84
C GLN A 411 -18.83 -5.48 11.86
N MET A 412 -19.91 -4.78 11.50
CA MET A 412 -19.84 -3.62 10.61
C MET A 412 -19.55 -2.36 11.42
N LYS A 413 -18.49 -1.64 11.05
CA LYS A 413 -18.05 -0.40 11.69
C LYS A 413 -18.47 0.81 10.86
N TRP A 414 -19.72 1.21 11.02
CA TRP A 414 -20.33 2.36 10.37
C TRP A 414 -21.39 3.00 11.28
N ARG A 415 -21.94 4.13 10.87
CA ARG A 415 -23.06 4.78 11.56
C ARG A 415 -24.20 5.04 10.57
N ASN A 416 -25.44 5.11 11.06
CA ASN A 416 -26.54 5.57 10.23
C ASN A 416 -26.33 7.04 9.87
N TYR A 417 -26.70 7.42 8.65
CA TYR A 417 -26.73 8.82 8.26
C TYR A 417 -27.85 9.55 9.03
N ASP A 418 -27.50 10.67 9.64
CA ASP A 418 -28.43 11.60 10.31
C ASP A 418 -28.21 12.99 9.68
N PRO A 419 -29.20 13.54 8.95
CA PRO A 419 -29.11 14.87 8.34
C PRO A 419 -28.80 16.00 9.32
N ASN A 420 -29.10 15.82 10.62
CA ASN A 420 -28.87 16.84 11.64
C ASN A 420 -27.44 16.84 12.17
N GLN A 421 -26.64 15.80 11.90
CA GLN A 421 -25.27 15.68 12.39
C GLN A 421 -24.27 16.16 11.32
N PRO A 422 -23.38 17.12 11.65
CA PRO A 422 -22.35 17.55 10.71
C PRO A 422 -21.38 16.41 10.39
N LEU A 423 -20.97 16.34 9.13
CA LEU A 423 -19.96 15.39 8.67
C LEU A 423 -18.63 16.10 8.44
N SER A 424 -17.54 15.41 8.72
CA SER A 424 -16.22 15.87 8.31
C SER A 424 -16.00 15.66 6.81
N SER A 425 -15.08 16.42 6.21
CA SER A 425 -14.65 16.21 4.82
C SER A 425 -13.97 14.84 4.58
N LEU A 426 -13.66 14.12 5.66
CA LEU A 426 -13.10 12.77 5.67
C LEU A 426 -14.19 11.71 5.88
N GLU A 427 -15.46 12.06 5.88
CA GLU A 427 -16.56 11.10 5.89
C GLU A 427 -17.24 11.05 4.52
N CYS A 428 -17.84 9.92 4.22
CA CYS A 428 -18.70 9.76 3.05
C CYS A 428 -19.98 9.04 3.41
N ILE A 429 -21.07 9.45 2.76
CA ILE A 429 -22.38 8.81 2.85
C ILE A 429 -22.45 7.79 1.71
N ILE A 430 -22.84 6.57 2.04
CA ILE A 430 -22.98 5.47 1.10
C ILE A 430 -24.34 4.78 1.25
N ARG A 431 -24.81 4.15 0.17
CA ARG A 431 -25.94 3.20 0.21
C ARG A 431 -25.46 1.78 -0.12
N PRO A 432 -25.13 0.95 0.87
CA PRO A 432 -24.67 -0.44 0.66
C PRO A 432 -25.79 -1.35 0.17
N VAL A 433 -25.44 -2.41 -0.56
CA VAL A 433 -26.30 -3.58 -0.76
C VAL A 433 -26.30 -4.43 0.52
N LYS A 434 -27.47 -4.91 0.96
CA LYS A 434 -27.67 -5.73 2.16
C LYS A 434 -26.93 -7.06 2.07
N LYS A 435 -26.77 -7.71 3.22
CA LYS A 435 -26.46 -9.15 3.31
C LYS A 435 -27.62 -9.98 2.74
N GLY A 436 -27.30 -11.12 2.12
CA GLY A 436 -28.27 -12.11 1.63
C GLY A 436 -28.72 -11.91 0.19
N VAL A 437 -28.32 -10.81 -0.45
CA VAL A 437 -28.56 -10.56 -1.87
C VAL A 437 -27.67 -11.47 -2.71
N SER A 438 -28.26 -12.08 -3.74
CA SER A 438 -27.60 -13.03 -4.65
C SER A 438 -27.52 -12.49 -6.07
N PHE A 439 -26.37 -12.70 -6.72
CA PHE A 439 -26.07 -12.24 -8.07
C PHE A 439 -25.63 -13.42 -8.94
N SER A 440 -26.06 -13.48 -10.20
CA SER A 440 -25.58 -14.43 -11.20
C SER A 440 -24.56 -13.75 -12.13
N PHE A 441 -23.50 -14.47 -12.47
CA PHE A 441 -22.53 -14.05 -13.47
C PHE A 441 -21.93 -15.26 -14.19
N ARG A 442 -21.26 -15.01 -15.31
CA ARG A 442 -20.62 -16.03 -16.14
C ARG A 442 -19.15 -15.70 -16.37
N ILE A 443 -18.34 -16.75 -16.48
CA ILE A 443 -16.95 -16.67 -16.89
C ILE A 443 -16.77 -17.51 -18.15
N PHE A 444 -16.51 -16.86 -19.27
CA PHE A 444 -16.12 -17.55 -20.50
C PHE A 444 -14.62 -17.80 -20.47
N PHE A 445 -14.21 -19.01 -20.84
CA PHE A 445 -12.80 -19.39 -20.93
C PHE A 445 -12.46 -19.91 -22.33
N GLU A 446 -11.23 -19.66 -22.79
CA GLU A 446 -10.81 -19.98 -24.16
C GLU A 446 -9.39 -20.54 -24.21
N GLY A 447 -9.27 -21.76 -24.73
CA GLY A 447 -8.01 -22.49 -24.84
C GLY A 447 -7.27 -22.57 -23.51
N ILE A 448 -7.89 -23.12 -22.48
CA ILE A 448 -7.26 -23.38 -21.19
C ILE A 448 -7.05 -24.89 -21.00
N SER A 449 -6.10 -25.25 -20.14
CA SER A 449 -5.90 -26.64 -19.76
C SER A 449 -6.87 -27.09 -18.68
N GLU A 450 -7.05 -28.40 -18.57
CA GLU A 450 -7.83 -29.05 -17.51
C GLU A 450 -7.34 -28.65 -16.11
N ALA A 451 -6.01 -28.56 -15.91
CA ALA A 451 -5.40 -28.12 -14.65
C ALA A 451 -5.69 -26.64 -14.35
N GLU A 452 -5.61 -25.76 -15.36
CA GLU A 452 -5.98 -24.35 -15.21
C GLU A 452 -7.45 -24.19 -14.84
N LEU A 453 -8.34 -24.96 -15.48
CA LEU A 453 -9.77 -24.97 -15.18
C LEU A 453 -10.03 -25.43 -13.74
N LYS A 454 -9.53 -26.60 -13.33
CA LYS A 454 -9.73 -27.13 -11.97
C LYS A 454 -9.18 -26.17 -10.89
N CYS A 455 -8.02 -25.55 -11.12
CA CYS A 455 -7.48 -24.53 -10.22
C CYS A 455 -8.34 -23.26 -10.17
N LEU A 456 -8.92 -22.83 -11.30
CA LEU A 456 -9.86 -21.71 -11.35
C LEU A 456 -11.15 -22.05 -10.59
N LEU A 457 -11.72 -23.24 -10.77
CA LEU A 457 -12.90 -23.71 -10.03
C LEU A 457 -12.64 -23.70 -8.53
N TRP A 458 -11.51 -24.25 -8.09
CA TRP A 458 -11.09 -24.20 -6.68
C TRP A 458 -11.02 -22.76 -6.19
N THR A 459 -10.44 -21.85 -6.98
CA THR A 459 -10.30 -20.44 -6.58
C THR A 459 -11.66 -19.74 -6.46
N LEU A 460 -12.61 -20.05 -7.34
CA LEU A 460 -13.94 -19.46 -7.32
C LEU A 460 -14.69 -19.81 -6.04
N ASN A 461 -14.79 -21.10 -5.71
CA ASN A 461 -15.53 -21.56 -4.53
C ASN A 461 -14.67 -21.69 -3.25
N ILE A 462 -13.36 -21.44 -3.36
CA ILE A 462 -12.34 -21.66 -2.32
C ILE A 462 -12.34 -23.14 -1.86
N GLY A 463 -12.44 -24.05 -2.84
CA GLY A 463 -12.41 -25.50 -2.68
C GLY A 463 -13.77 -26.18 -2.63
N ASP A 464 -14.81 -25.51 -2.13
CA ASP A 464 -16.15 -26.11 -2.00
C ASP A 464 -17.25 -25.03 -1.98
N ASN A 465 -18.35 -25.26 -2.69
CA ASN A 465 -19.52 -24.39 -2.69
C ASN A 465 -20.15 -24.21 -1.30
N GLU A 466 -20.02 -25.18 -0.39
CA GLU A 466 -20.68 -25.16 0.92
C GLU A 466 -19.76 -24.75 2.09
N ASN A 467 -18.48 -24.48 1.84
CA ASN A 467 -17.58 -24.02 2.91
C ASN A 467 -17.85 -22.57 3.35
N GLU A 468 -17.28 -22.19 4.50
CA GLU A 468 -17.41 -20.85 5.10
C GLU A 468 -16.43 -19.80 4.55
N ASN A 469 -15.58 -20.17 3.59
CA ASN A 469 -14.60 -19.27 3.00
C ASN A 469 -15.26 -18.32 2.00
N CYS A 470 -14.88 -17.06 2.07
CA CYS A 470 -15.45 -15.98 1.28
C CYS A 470 -14.36 -15.19 0.55
N HIS A 471 -14.75 -14.54 -0.54
CA HIS A 471 -13.99 -13.49 -1.18
C HIS A 471 -14.33 -12.12 -0.58
N LYS A 472 -13.43 -11.14 -0.72
CA LYS A 472 -13.61 -9.78 -0.18
C LYS A 472 -13.61 -8.73 -1.30
N ILE A 473 -14.77 -8.15 -1.62
CA ILE A 473 -14.99 -7.24 -2.77
C ILE A 473 -15.41 -5.83 -2.31
N GLY A 474 -15.21 -4.82 -3.17
CA GLY A 474 -15.68 -3.45 -2.94
C GLY A 474 -14.93 -2.64 -1.88
N MET A 475 -15.51 -1.50 -1.52
CA MET A 475 -15.01 -0.54 -0.53
C MET A 475 -15.42 -0.93 0.90
N GLY A 476 -14.76 -0.37 1.91
CA GLY A 476 -15.13 -0.61 3.31
C GLY A 476 -14.66 -1.94 3.89
N LYS A 477 -13.76 -2.67 3.21
CA LYS A 477 -13.20 -3.95 3.69
C LYS A 477 -12.68 -3.89 5.14
N PRO A 478 -11.93 -2.84 5.57
CA PRO A 478 -11.47 -2.74 6.96
C PRO A 478 -12.58 -2.54 7.99
N LEU A 479 -13.78 -2.16 7.54
CA LEU A 479 -14.95 -1.89 8.38
C LEU A 479 -15.94 -3.07 8.38
N GLY A 480 -15.56 -4.22 7.82
CA GLY A 480 -16.36 -5.45 7.81
C GLY A 480 -17.16 -5.69 6.51
N LEU A 481 -17.29 -4.70 5.64
CA LEU A 481 -18.05 -4.81 4.38
C LEU A 481 -17.38 -5.76 3.37
N GLY A 482 -18.13 -6.24 2.40
CA GLY A 482 -17.57 -6.86 1.19
C GLY A 482 -17.36 -8.37 1.23
N SER A 483 -17.82 -9.09 2.26
CA SER A 483 -17.68 -10.55 2.31
C SER A 483 -18.70 -11.21 1.38
N VAL A 484 -18.26 -12.00 0.40
CA VAL A 484 -19.12 -12.67 -0.58
C VAL A 484 -18.73 -14.13 -0.74
N LYS A 485 -19.72 -15.02 -0.88
CA LYS A 485 -19.50 -16.43 -1.22
C LYS A 485 -19.79 -16.59 -2.71
N ILE A 486 -18.88 -17.22 -3.44
CA ILE A 486 -19.09 -17.58 -4.84
C ILE A 486 -19.29 -19.10 -4.89
N LYS A 487 -20.34 -19.52 -5.60
CA LYS A 487 -20.66 -20.91 -5.90
C LYS A 487 -20.49 -21.13 -7.40
N VAL A 488 -19.88 -22.25 -7.76
CA VAL A 488 -19.84 -22.74 -9.13
C VAL A 488 -21.10 -23.57 -9.34
N ASP A 489 -22.01 -23.08 -10.19
CA ASP A 489 -23.28 -23.74 -10.41
C ASP A 489 -23.16 -24.80 -11.51
N ARG A 490 -22.52 -24.45 -12.63
CA ARG A 490 -22.33 -25.33 -13.79
C ARG A 490 -21.04 -25.01 -14.53
N VAL A 491 -20.45 -26.03 -15.16
CA VAL A 491 -19.31 -25.89 -16.08
C VAL A 491 -19.67 -26.53 -17.40
N LYS A 492 -19.53 -25.80 -18.50
CA LYS A 492 -19.84 -26.31 -19.84
C LYS A 492 -18.66 -26.09 -20.77
N THR A 493 -18.27 -27.14 -21.50
CA THR A 493 -17.28 -27.07 -22.57
C THR A 493 -17.95 -26.95 -23.92
N ARG A 494 -17.27 -26.29 -24.85
CA ARG A 494 -17.75 -25.94 -26.18
C ARG A 494 -16.77 -26.46 -27.23
N GLU A 495 -17.29 -27.13 -28.23
CA GLU A 495 -16.55 -27.52 -29.43
C GLU A 495 -17.25 -27.00 -30.69
N PHE A 496 -16.45 -26.60 -31.66
CA PHE A 496 -16.91 -26.34 -33.02
C PHE A 496 -16.54 -27.55 -33.87
N VAL A 497 -17.54 -28.22 -34.43
CA VAL A 497 -17.35 -29.41 -35.26
C VAL A 497 -17.71 -29.06 -36.69
N LEU A 498 -16.82 -29.38 -37.62
CA LEU A 498 -17.10 -29.21 -39.04
C LEU A 498 -17.88 -30.43 -39.54
N CYS A 499 -19.13 -30.23 -39.95
CA CYS A 499 -20.00 -31.27 -40.47
C CYS A 499 -20.54 -30.82 -41.84
N ASN A 500 -20.13 -31.50 -42.92
CA ASN A 500 -20.63 -31.27 -44.29
C ASN A 500 -20.67 -29.77 -44.68
N ASP A 501 -19.53 -29.10 -44.64
CA ASP A 501 -19.37 -27.66 -44.93
C ASP A 501 -20.15 -26.69 -44.04
N THR A 502 -20.73 -27.18 -42.94
CA THR A 502 -21.36 -26.37 -41.89
C THR A 502 -20.59 -26.49 -40.57
N VAL A 503 -20.62 -25.43 -39.77
CA VAL A 503 -20.03 -25.43 -38.42
C VAL A 503 -21.14 -25.72 -37.42
N GLU A 504 -21.07 -26.88 -36.77
CA GLU A 504 -21.94 -27.26 -35.66
C GLU A 504 -21.33 -26.79 -34.34
N TYR A 505 -22.14 -26.17 -33.48
CA TYR A 505 -21.77 -25.77 -32.13
C TYR A 505 -22.31 -26.80 -31.14
N ARG A 506 -21.43 -27.47 -30.38
CA ARG A 506 -21.83 -28.41 -29.33
C ARG A 506 -21.40 -27.91 -27.97
N GLU A 507 -22.33 -27.98 -27.02
CA GLU A 507 -22.11 -27.64 -25.62
C GLU A 507 -22.32 -28.90 -24.75
N THR A 508 -21.35 -29.21 -23.90
CA THR A 508 -21.38 -30.38 -23.01
C THR A 508 -21.15 -29.92 -21.59
N GLU A 509 -22.06 -30.28 -20.69
CA GLU A 509 -21.88 -30.06 -19.26
C GLU A 509 -20.83 -31.03 -18.72
N LYS A 510 -19.89 -30.48 -17.94
CA LYS A 510 -18.84 -31.25 -17.28
C LYS A 510 -19.01 -31.12 -15.77
N GLU A 511 -19.10 -32.26 -15.12
CA GLU A 511 -19.07 -32.34 -13.67
C GLU A 511 -17.64 -32.58 -13.19
N TYR A 512 -17.31 -31.98 -12.05
CA TYR A 512 -16.02 -32.14 -11.39
C TYR A 512 -16.26 -32.49 -9.93
N SER A 513 -15.64 -33.57 -9.46
CA SER A 513 -15.71 -33.91 -8.04
C SER A 513 -14.90 -32.91 -7.20
N ILE A 514 -15.28 -32.74 -5.93
CA ILE A 514 -14.52 -31.91 -4.98
C ILE A 514 -13.07 -32.42 -4.89
N GLU A 515 -12.87 -33.74 -4.83
CA GLU A 515 -11.55 -34.35 -4.75
C GLU A 515 -10.69 -34.02 -5.99
N GLU A 516 -11.26 -33.99 -7.19
CA GLU A 516 -10.53 -33.62 -8.40
C GLU A 516 -10.06 -32.17 -8.40
N ILE A 517 -10.91 -31.26 -7.91
CA ILE A 517 -10.63 -29.83 -7.79
C ILE A 517 -9.57 -29.62 -6.70
N GLU A 518 -9.71 -30.28 -5.56
CA GLU A 518 -8.80 -30.16 -4.42
C GLU A 518 -7.38 -30.65 -4.72
N ARG A 519 -7.23 -31.70 -5.55
CA ARG A 519 -5.90 -32.21 -5.96
C ARG A 519 -5.02 -31.18 -6.68
N GLN A 520 -5.61 -30.10 -7.20
CA GLN A 520 -4.83 -29.03 -7.84
C GLN A 520 -4.13 -28.11 -6.84
N ILE A 521 -4.53 -28.12 -5.57
CA ILE A 521 -4.04 -27.21 -4.55
C ILE A 521 -3.30 -27.98 -3.46
N ASP A 522 -2.01 -27.70 -3.34
CA ASP A 522 -1.18 -28.25 -2.27
C ASP A 522 -1.47 -27.53 -0.94
N LYS A 523 -2.41 -28.08 -0.16
CA LYS A 523 -2.82 -27.57 1.15
C LYS A 523 -1.71 -27.64 2.21
N THR A 524 -0.60 -28.33 1.95
CA THR A 524 0.55 -28.37 2.88
C THR A 524 1.35 -27.07 2.87
N LYS A 525 1.21 -26.26 1.82
CA LYS A 525 1.94 -24.99 1.71
C LYS A 525 1.42 -23.93 2.66
N LYS A 526 2.36 -23.21 3.27
CA LYS A 526 2.09 -22.12 4.23
C LYS A 526 1.16 -21.04 3.68
N ASN A 527 1.36 -20.60 2.43
CA ASN A 527 0.51 -19.59 1.79
C ASN A 527 -0.94 -20.06 1.60
N ILE A 528 -1.16 -21.35 1.32
CA ILE A 528 -2.51 -21.92 1.20
C ILE A 528 -3.19 -21.99 2.57
N ALA A 529 -2.49 -22.48 3.61
CA ALA A 529 -3.02 -22.48 4.97
C ALA A 529 -3.39 -21.05 5.44
N GLN A 530 -2.55 -20.07 5.12
CA GLN A 530 -2.83 -18.66 5.37
C GLN A 530 -4.04 -18.15 4.58
N PHE A 531 -4.13 -18.48 3.30
CA PHE A 531 -5.27 -18.12 2.43
C PHE A 531 -6.59 -18.65 3.01
N LEU A 532 -6.63 -19.92 3.41
CA LEU A 532 -7.82 -20.54 4.00
C LEU A 532 -8.17 -19.92 5.35
N LYS A 533 -7.20 -19.64 6.23
CA LYS A 533 -7.48 -19.00 7.53
C LYS A 533 -8.01 -17.57 7.37
N ILE A 534 -7.43 -16.77 6.48
CA ILE A 534 -7.82 -15.34 6.33
C ILE A 534 -9.15 -15.16 5.58
N THR A 535 -9.51 -16.08 4.69
CA THR A 535 -10.77 -16.03 3.92
C THR A 535 -11.97 -16.61 4.66
N LYS A 536 -11.76 -17.26 5.81
CA LYS A 536 -12.85 -17.82 6.62
C LYS A 536 -13.72 -16.69 7.21
N LEU A 537 -15.02 -16.72 6.94
CA LEU A 537 -15.96 -15.74 7.48
C LEU A 537 -16.09 -15.85 9.00
N ASP A 538 -16.21 -17.09 9.50
CA ASP A 538 -16.24 -17.39 10.92
C ASP A 538 -14.84 -17.71 11.44
N ASN A 539 -14.04 -16.66 11.63
CA ASN A 539 -12.66 -16.78 12.09
C ASN A 539 -12.50 -16.50 13.60
N GLY A 540 -13.59 -16.20 14.32
CA GLY A 540 -13.55 -15.85 15.74
C GLY A 540 -12.81 -14.55 16.08
N ILE A 541 -12.49 -13.72 15.08
CA ILE A 541 -11.71 -12.50 15.28
C ILE A 541 -12.62 -11.32 15.62
N GLU A 542 -12.35 -10.73 16.78
CA GLU A 542 -13.02 -9.51 17.25
C GLU A 542 -12.08 -8.30 17.21
N ASN A 543 -12.63 -7.11 17.46
CA ASN A 543 -11.86 -5.87 17.62
C ASN A 543 -10.95 -5.51 16.43
N ILE A 544 -11.41 -5.81 15.21
CA ILE A 544 -10.67 -5.49 13.99
C ILE A 544 -10.65 -3.98 13.74
N SER A 545 -9.52 -3.32 13.89
CA SER A 545 -9.37 -1.88 13.64
C SER A 545 -7.97 -1.52 13.20
N TYR A 546 -7.84 -0.41 12.49
CA TYR A 546 -6.53 0.19 12.25
C TYR A 546 -5.81 0.52 13.57
N PRO A 547 -4.47 0.66 13.52
CA PRO A 547 -3.67 1.00 14.69
C PRO A 547 -4.18 2.23 15.44
N ARG A 548 -4.28 2.13 16.77
CA ARG A 548 -4.77 3.18 17.67
C ARG A 548 -4.18 2.97 19.07
N VAL A 549 -3.97 4.05 19.82
CA VAL A 549 -3.45 3.96 21.21
C VAL A 549 -4.56 3.95 22.27
N ALA A 550 -5.75 4.44 21.93
CA ALA A 550 -6.92 4.49 22.82
C ALA A 550 -8.22 4.21 22.05
N LYS A 551 -9.32 3.91 22.75
CA LYS A 551 -10.62 3.57 22.11
C LYS A 551 -11.12 4.67 21.17
N ASN A 552 -10.89 5.94 21.52
CA ASN A 552 -11.34 7.12 20.78
C ASN A 552 -10.19 7.83 20.03
N ASP A 553 -9.10 7.12 19.75
CA ASP A 553 -8.00 7.68 18.98
C ASP A 553 -8.25 7.54 17.48
N ASP A 554 -8.66 8.65 16.86
CA ASP A 554 -8.93 8.73 15.43
C ASP A 554 -7.65 8.97 14.59
N LYS A 555 -6.49 9.14 15.25
CA LYS A 555 -5.22 9.50 14.62
C LYS A 555 -4.28 8.32 14.57
N GLY A 556 -4.54 7.33 13.72
CA GLY A 556 -3.74 6.08 13.69
C GLY A 556 -2.21 6.21 13.52
N TYR A 557 -1.66 7.38 13.18
CA TYR A 557 -0.21 7.64 13.20
C TYR A 557 0.39 7.66 14.61
N THR A 558 -0.39 7.97 15.64
CA THR A 558 0.02 8.00 17.07
C THR A 558 0.59 6.65 17.50
N TRP A 559 -0.07 5.57 17.10
CA TRP A 559 0.36 4.21 17.38
C TRP A 559 1.76 3.95 16.82
N PHE A 560 2.03 4.35 15.57
CA PHE A 560 3.36 4.18 14.97
C PHE A 560 4.43 5.00 15.69
N VAL A 561 4.10 6.21 16.16
CA VAL A 561 5.02 7.03 16.95
C VAL A 561 5.36 6.36 18.29
N GLU A 562 4.36 5.88 19.02
CA GLU A 562 4.57 5.20 20.30
C GLU A 562 5.25 3.83 20.12
N ASN A 563 4.94 3.11 19.04
CA ASN A 563 5.56 1.84 18.69
C ASN A 563 7.07 1.98 18.39
N ARG A 564 7.50 3.15 17.91
CA ARG A 564 8.90 3.45 17.55
C ARG A 564 9.67 4.22 18.63
N LYS A 565 9.00 4.55 19.74
CA LYS A 565 9.55 5.36 20.82
C LYS A 565 10.75 4.66 21.48
N GLY A 566 11.82 5.43 21.66
CA GLY A 566 13.10 4.90 22.17
C GLY A 566 14.02 4.32 21.08
N GLY A 567 13.72 4.57 19.80
CA GLY A 567 14.60 4.14 18.70
C GLY A 567 14.52 2.65 18.38
N LYS A 568 13.43 1.99 18.80
CA LYS A 568 13.16 0.58 18.54
C LYS A 568 11.73 0.36 18.08
N ILE A 569 11.50 -0.64 17.25
CA ILE A 569 10.17 -1.10 16.86
C ILE A 569 9.71 -2.12 17.91
N LYS A 570 8.68 -1.78 18.69
CA LYS A 570 8.20 -2.63 19.81
C LYS A 570 7.30 -3.78 19.35
N GLN A 571 6.47 -3.53 18.36
CA GLN A 571 5.51 -4.49 17.81
C GLN A 571 5.59 -4.49 16.29
N SER A 572 5.45 -5.68 15.71
CA SER A 572 5.29 -5.89 14.27
C SER A 572 3.94 -6.57 14.02
N LEU A 573 3.44 -6.48 12.81
CA LEU A 573 2.18 -7.13 12.45
C LEU A 573 2.33 -8.65 12.66
N PRO A 574 1.46 -9.32 13.45
CA PRO A 574 1.51 -10.78 13.60
C PRO A 574 1.32 -11.50 12.27
N HIS A 575 1.71 -12.77 12.17
CA HIS A 575 1.37 -13.60 11.02
C HIS A 575 -0.04 -14.14 11.11
N ILE A 576 -0.63 -14.45 9.95
CA ILE A 576 -1.98 -15.02 9.86
C ILE A 576 -2.12 -16.30 10.70
N LEU A 577 -1.08 -17.15 10.72
CA LEU A 577 -1.11 -18.44 11.43
C LEU A 577 -0.72 -18.36 12.90
N ASP A 578 -0.32 -17.19 13.43
CA ASP A 578 0.03 -17.06 14.84
C ASP A 578 -1.21 -17.32 15.72
N ASP A 579 -0.98 -17.81 16.95
CA ASP A 579 -2.02 -18.05 17.94
C ASP A 579 -2.63 -16.73 18.45
N ASP A 580 -1.78 -15.72 18.67
CA ASP A 580 -2.19 -14.37 19.03
C ASP A 580 -1.87 -13.39 17.88
N ILE A 581 -2.93 -12.90 17.24
CA ILE A 581 -2.86 -11.93 16.14
C ILE A 581 -3.17 -10.48 16.59
N THR A 582 -3.24 -10.24 17.90
CA THR A 582 -3.57 -8.94 18.47
C THR A 582 -2.34 -8.03 18.59
N LEU A 583 -2.58 -6.73 18.46
CA LEU A 583 -1.62 -5.66 18.71
C LEU A 583 -2.09 -4.83 19.91
N LYS A 584 -1.14 -4.33 20.70
CA LYS A 584 -1.44 -3.47 21.86
C LYS A 584 -1.40 -2.00 21.44
N GLY A 585 -2.36 -1.22 21.96
CA GLY A 585 -2.41 0.24 21.83
C GLY A 585 -1.38 0.95 22.67
#